data_AF-A0A940WEE6-F1
#
_entry.id   AF-A0A940WEE6-F1
#
_cell.length_a   1.000
_cell.length_b   1.000
_cell.length_c   1.000
_cell.angle_alpha   90.00
_cell.angle_beta   90.00
_cell.angle_gamma   90.00
#
_symmetry.space_group_name_H-M   'P 1'
#
loop_
_entity.id
_entity.type
_entity.pdbx_description
1 polymer ?
#
loop_
_entity_poly.entity_id
_entity_poly.type
_entity_poly.pdbx_seq_one_letter_code
_entity_poly.pdbx_strand_id
1 'polypeptide(L)'
;MEAGHSREADGEWEAALSCYRKGMEVDDLHEEFHRRIMTCLHRLGRPSEAEAAYQRCRRTLRAGLNVPPSPETEAILKTIREAGGKTPEPVGLPVKTPPPAGSS
;
A
#
# COMPACT_ATOMS: atom_id res chain seq x y z
N MET A 1 -14.06 3.55 -3.39
CA MET A 1 -12.83 3.23 -2.65
C MET A 1 -12.37 4.34 -1.69
N GLU A 2 -13.20 5.35 -1.40
CA GLU A 2 -12.88 6.41 -0.41
C GLU A 2 -12.69 5.89 1.02
N ALA A 3 -13.34 4.78 1.38
CA ALA A 3 -13.28 4.23 2.73
C ALA A 3 -11.88 3.77 3.16
N GLY A 4 -11.04 3.28 2.23
CA GLY A 4 -9.67 2.87 2.56
C GLY A 4 -8.79 4.08 2.88
N HIS A 5 -8.85 5.11 2.05
CA HIS A 5 -8.05 6.33 2.19
C HIS A 5 -8.44 7.15 3.43
N SER A 6 -9.75 7.24 3.75
CA SER A 6 -10.19 7.89 4.99
C SER A 6 -9.62 7.16 6.20
N ARG A 7 -9.69 5.82 6.23
CA ARG A 7 -9.17 5.02 7.34
C ARG A 7 -7.66 5.12 7.51
N GLU A 8 -6.90 5.26 6.41
CA GLU A 8 -5.46 5.58 6.49
C GLU A 8 -5.23 6.93 7.17
N ALA A 9 -6.05 7.95 6.86
CA ALA A 9 -5.95 9.28 7.46
C ALA A 9 -6.33 9.28 8.95
N ASP A 10 -7.28 8.44 9.34
CA ASP A 10 -7.69 8.22 10.74
C ASP A 10 -6.74 7.30 11.52
N GLY A 11 -5.70 6.74 10.87
CA GLY A 11 -4.75 5.81 11.49
C GLY A 11 -5.32 4.41 11.75
N GLU A 12 -6.51 4.11 11.22
CA GLU A 12 -7.17 2.80 11.30
C GLU A 12 -6.58 1.82 10.28
N TRP A 13 -5.29 1.51 10.40
CA TRP A 13 -4.54 0.70 9.43
C TRP A 13 -5.11 -0.71 9.25
N GLU A 14 -5.67 -1.34 10.29
CA GLU A 14 -6.31 -2.67 10.17
C GLU A 14 -7.60 -2.62 9.35
N ALA A 15 -8.41 -1.57 9.54
CA ALA A 15 -9.64 -1.40 8.79
C ALA A 15 -9.35 -1.04 7.33
N ALA A 16 -8.35 -0.18 7.09
CA ALA A 16 -7.84 0.11 5.75
C ALA A 16 -7.34 -1.17 5.05
N LEU A 17 -6.52 -1.98 5.73
CA LEU A 17 -6.04 -3.27 5.24
C LEU A 17 -7.18 -4.21 4.84
N SER A 18 -8.24 -4.29 5.64
CA SER A 18 -9.43 -5.09 5.31
C SER A 18 -10.14 -4.58 4.06
N CYS A 19 -10.29 -3.27 3.91
CA CYS A 19 -10.87 -2.65 2.72
C CYS A 19 -10.06 -2.98 1.45
N TYR A 20 -8.73 -2.86 1.50
CA TYR A 20 -7.89 -3.15 0.34
C TYR A 20 -7.84 -4.64 -0.01
N ARG A 21 -7.87 -5.54 0.98
CA ARG A 21 -7.97 -6.99 0.74
C ARG A 21 -9.27 -7.36 0.01
N LYS A 22 -10.39 -6.74 0.38
CA LYS A 22 -11.66 -6.91 -0.33
C LYS A 22 -11.61 -6.36 -1.77
N GLY A 23 -10.92 -5.24 -1.97
CA GLY A 23 -10.70 -4.68 -3.31
C GLY A 23 -9.92 -5.64 -4.23
N MET A 24 -8.91 -6.33 -3.69
CA MET A 24 -8.17 -7.35 -4.43
C MET A 24 -8.98 -8.58 -4.81
N GLU A 25 -10.08 -8.89 -4.12
CA GLU A 25 -10.97 -10.00 -4.53
C GLU A 25 -11.69 -9.69 -5.85
N VAL A 26 -11.76 -8.40 -6.23
CA VAL A 26 -12.36 -7.94 -7.48
C VAL A 26 -11.31 -7.84 -8.59
N ASP A 27 -10.15 -7.24 -8.30
CA ASP A 27 -9.03 -7.14 -9.23
C ASP A 27 -7.70 -7.26 -8.48
N ASP A 28 -7.11 -8.45 -8.54
CA ASP A 28 -5.82 -8.75 -7.92
C ASP A 28 -4.61 -8.28 -8.75
N LEU A 29 -4.80 -7.79 -9.99
CA LEU A 29 -3.73 -7.25 -10.84
C LEU A 29 -3.45 -5.78 -10.56
N HIS A 30 -4.32 -5.08 -9.83
CA HIS A 30 -4.12 -3.68 -9.49
C HIS A 30 -3.01 -3.49 -8.44
N GLU A 31 -1.82 -3.05 -8.89
CA GLU A 31 -0.66 -2.79 -8.03
C GLU A 31 -0.93 -1.82 -6.89
N GLU A 32 -1.84 -0.86 -7.08
CA GLU A 32 -2.21 0.09 -6.03
C GLU A 32 -2.71 -0.59 -4.75
N PHE A 33 -3.52 -1.65 -4.87
CA PHE A 33 -4.00 -2.38 -3.71
C PHE A 33 -2.87 -3.07 -2.97
N HIS A 34 -1.95 -3.71 -3.70
CA HIS A 34 -0.78 -4.35 -3.11
C HIS A 34 0.09 -3.35 -2.37
N ARG A 35 0.34 -2.17 -2.96
CA ARG A 35 1.11 -1.09 -2.32
C ARG A 35 0.45 -0.61 -1.04
N ARG A 36 -0.86 -0.36 -1.05
CA ARG A 36 -1.63 0.09 0.12
C ARG A 36 -1.62 -0.96 1.24
N ILE A 37 -1.76 -2.23 0.89
CA ILE A 37 -1.66 -3.35 1.84
C ILE A 37 -0.26 -3.42 2.45
N MET A 38 0.79 -3.31 1.64
CA MET A 38 2.18 -3.28 2.12
C MET A 38 2.42 -2.13 3.09
N THR A 39 1.94 -0.92 2.78
CA THR A 39 2.02 0.23 3.66
C THR A 39 1.24 0.03 4.97
N CYS A 40 0.01 -0.48 4.91
CA CYS A 40 -0.79 -0.76 6.10
C CYS A 40 -0.10 -1.78 7.02
N LEU A 41 0.39 -2.90 6.45
CA LEU A 41 1.10 -3.93 7.20
C LEU A 41 2.40 -3.39 7.81
N HIS A 42 3.10 -2.53 7.08
CA HIS A 42 4.29 -1.87 7.59
C HIS A 42 3.97 -0.97 8.80
N ARG A 43 2.92 -0.15 8.71
CA ARG A 43 2.45 0.73 9.79
C ARG A 43 1.95 -0.05 11.01
N LEU A 44 1.39 -1.24 10.79
CA LEU A 44 0.97 -2.16 11.85
C LEU A 44 2.13 -2.92 12.51
N GLY A 45 3.38 -2.66 12.11
CA GLY A 45 4.55 -3.37 12.66
C GLY A 45 4.65 -4.83 12.19
N ARG A 46 4.08 -5.15 11.02
CA ARG A 46 4.04 -6.51 10.45
C ARG A 46 4.87 -6.59 9.14
N PRO A 47 6.19 -6.29 9.19
CA PRO A 47 7.02 -6.21 7.98
C PRO A 47 7.14 -7.54 7.23
N SER A 48 7.14 -8.67 7.94
CA SER A 48 7.18 -10.00 7.32
C SER A 48 5.95 -10.27 6.45
N GLU A 49 4.77 -9.81 6.88
CA GLU A 49 3.55 -9.93 6.08
C GLU A 49 3.53 -8.95 4.91
N ALA A 50 4.11 -7.75 5.08
CA ALA A 50 4.26 -6.79 4.00
C ALA A 50 5.18 -7.34 2.89
N GLU A 51 6.27 -8.02 3.26
CA GLU A 51 7.13 -8.71 2.29
C GLU A 51 6.40 -9.87 1.60
N ALA A 52 5.61 -10.66 2.33
CA ALA A 52 4.78 -11.71 1.75
C ALA A 52 3.76 -11.14 0.73
N ALA A 53 3.17 -9.97 1.02
CA ALA A 53 2.27 -9.28 0.12
C ALA A 53 2.98 -8.86 -1.18
N TYR A 54 4.20 -8.32 -1.10
CA TYR A 54 5.02 -8.02 -2.29
C TYR A 54 5.29 -9.29 -3.13
N GLN A 55 5.65 -10.39 -2.50
CA GLN A 55 5.93 -11.63 -3.23
C GLN A 55 4.69 -12.15 -3.98
N ARG A 56 3.51 -12.00 -3.36
CA ARG A 56 2.23 -12.31 -4.00
C ARG A 56 1.95 -11.38 -5.19
N CYS A 57 2.09 -10.08 -5.01
CA CYS A 57 1.98 -9.07 -6.07
C CYS A 57 2.84 -9.45 -7.28
N ARG A 58 4.14 -9.68 -7.05
CA ARG A 58 5.09 -10.06 -8.10
C ARG A 58 4.69 -11.34 -8.83
N ARG A 59 4.18 -12.34 -8.12
CA ARG A 59 3.72 -13.59 -8.73
C ARG A 59 2.47 -13.37 -9.57
N THR A 60 1.50 -12.62 -9.05
CA THR A 60 0.23 -12.30 -9.70
C THR A 60 0.45 -11.50 -10.98
N LEU A 61 1.21 -10.40 -10.93
CA LEU A 61 1.53 -9.59 -12.12
C LEU A 61 2.28 -10.40 -13.18
N ARG A 62 3.26 -11.22 -12.76
CA ARG A 62 4.01 -12.06 -13.68
C ARG A 62 3.12 -13.13 -14.33
N ALA A 63 2.16 -13.68 -13.59
CA ALA A 63 1.25 -14.70 -14.11
C ALA A 63 0.17 -14.10 -15.03
N GLY A 64 -0.41 -12.95 -14.68
CA GLY A 64 -1.52 -12.34 -15.41
C GLY A 64 -1.11 -11.41 -16.54
N LEU A 65 -0.06 -10.61 -16.33
CA LEU A 65 0.37 -9.55 -17.25
C LEU A 65 1.79 -9.78 -17.81
N ASN A 66 2.53 -10.76 -17.29
CA ASN A 66 3.93 -11.03 -17.63
C ASN A 66 4.85 -9.81 -17.47
N VAL A 67 4.51 -8.93 -16.53
CA VAL A 67 5.31 -7.74 -16.17
C VAL A 67 5.88 -7.88 -14.75
N PRO A 68 7.04 -7.26 -14.47
CA PRO A 68 7.52 -7.09 -13.10
C PRO A 68 6.68 -6.04 -12.34
N PRO A 69 6.75 -6.01 -11.00
CA PRO A 69 6.21 -4.91 -10.20
C PRO A 69 6.81 -3.58 -10.62
N SER A 70 6.03 -2.52 -10.49
CA SER A 70 6.49 -1.15 -10.72
C SER A 70 7.60 -0.73 -9.73
N PRO A 71 8.46 0.23 -10.12
CA PRO A 71 9.50 0.76 -9.24
C PRO A 71 8.93 1.39 -7.95
N GLU A 72 7.69 1.89 -7.99
CA GLU A 72 6.99 2.42 -6.82
C GLU A 72 6.68 1.30 -5.81
N THR A 73 6.29 0.11 -6.28
CA THR A 73 6.09 -1.08 -5.45
C THR A 73 7.41 -1.59 -4.87
N GLU A 74 8.50 -1.56 -5.65
CA GLU A 74 9.83 -1.94 -5.17
C GLU A 74 10.38 -0.96 -4.12
N ALA A 75 10.11 0.34 -4.26
CA ALA A 75 10.50 1.35 -3.29
C ALA A 75 9.88 1.08 -1.91
N ILE A 76 8.59 0.70 -1.85
CA ILE A 76 7.91 0.36 -0.60
C ILE A 76 8.55 -0.87 0.06
N LEU A 77 8.89 -1.91 -0.73
CA LEU A 77 9.59 -3.08 -0.20
C LEU A 77 10.94 -2.69 0.42
N LYS A 78 11.69 -1.81 -0.26
CA LYS A 78 12.96 -1.30 0.27
C LYS A 78 12.75 -0.59 1.61
N THR A 79 11.77 0.30 1.69
CA THR A 79 11.40 0.98 2.95
C THR A 79 11.06 -0.02 4.05
N ILE A 80 10.26 -1.06 3.78
CA ILE A 80 9.89 -2.10 4.76
C ILE A 80 11.13 -2.83 5.30
N ARG A 81 12.10 -3.13 4.42
CA ARG A 81 13.33 -3.85 4.81
C ARG A 81 14.28 -2.97 5.61
N GLU A 82 14.43 -1.71 5.21
CA GLU A 82 15.23 -0.72 5.94
C GLU A 82 14.60 -0.46 7.32
N ALA A 83 13.28 -0.42 7.37
CA ALA A 83 12.48 -0.24 8.56
C ALA A 83 12.56 -1.39 9.57
N GLY A 84 12.61 -2.62 9.07
CA GLY A 84 12.80 -3.82 9.88
C GLY A 84 14.17 -3.89 10.56
N GLY A 85 15.11 -3.03 10.15
CA GLY A 85 16.41 -2.84 10.82
C GLY A 85 16.48 -1.58 11.71
N LYS A 86 15.69 -0.54 11.43
CA LYS A 86 15.56 0.71 12.20
C LYS A 86 14.17 1.31 11.93
N THR A 87 13.36 1.51 12.96
CA THR A 87 12.04 2.17 12.86
C THR A 87 12.10 3.41 11.95
N PRO A 88 11.36 3.45 10.83
CA PRO A 88 11.33 4.62 9.98
C PRO A 88 10.35 5.61 10.63
N GLU A 89 10.84 6.81 10.85
CA GLU A 89 9.96 7.96 11.01
C GLU A 89 9.00 8.03 9.81
N PRO A 90 7.75 8.50 10.02
CA PRO A 90 6.75 8.55 8.96
C PRO A 90 7.28 9.38 7.77
N VAL A 91 7.73 8.70 6.71
CA VAL A 91 7.94 9.36 5.42
C VAL A 91 6.56 9.83 4.99
N GLY A 92 6.38 11.15 5.05
CA GLY A 92 5.18 11.83 4.64
C GLY A 92 4.81 11.37 3.25
N LEU A 93 3.68 10.67 3.16
CA LEU A 93 2.91 10.62 1.93
C LEU A 93 2.77 12.08 1.47
N PRO A 94 3.00 12.40 0.19
CA PRO A 94 2.63 13.71 -0.31
C PRO A 94 1.14 13.86 -0.02
N VAL A 95 0.81 14.73 0.93
CA VAL A 95 -0.54 15.22 1.12
C VAL A 95 -0.92 15.80 -0.24
N LYS A 96 -1.76 15.09 -1.00
CA LYS A 96 -2.46 15.71 -2.11
C LYS A 96 -3.34 16.75 -1.45
N THR A 97 -2.85 17.99 -1.42
CA THR A 97 -3.70 19.15 -1.17
C THR A 97 -4.89 19.03 -2.12
N PRO A 98 -6.14 19.03 -1.62
CA PRO A 98 -7.27 19.20 -2.50
C PRO A 98 -7.11 20.55 -3.22
N PRO A 99 -7.39 20.66 -4.53
CA PRO A 99 -7.43 21.96 -5.18
C PRO A 99 -8.44 22.83 -4.43
N PRO A 100 -8.17 24.14 -4.21
CA PRO A 100 -9.15 25.01 -3.60
C PRO A 100 -10.42 24.96 -4.45
N ALA A 101 -11.54 24.60 -3.83
CA ALA A 101 -12.85 24.71 -4.42
C ALA A 101 -13.08 26.20 -4.72
N GLY A 102 -12.80 26.60 -5.97
CA GLY A 102 -13.28 27.86 -6.49
C GLY A 102 -14.79 27.79 -6.57
N SER A 103 -15.48 28.65 -5.82
CA SER A 103 -16.85 29.06 -6.09
C SER A 103 -17.19 30.30 -5.25
N SER A 104 -17.00 31.48 -5.84
CA SER A 104 -17.95 32.60 -5.84
C SER A 104 -17.52 33.59 -6.92
#